data_AF-A0A917RHR3-F1
#
_entry.id   AF-A0A917RHR3-F1
#
_cell.length_a   1.000
_cell.length_b   1.000
_cell.length_c   1.000
_cell.angle_alpha   90.00
_cell.angle_beta   90.00
_cell.angle_gamma   90.00
#
_symmetry.space_group_name_H-M   'P 1'
#
loop_
_entity.id
_entity.type
_entity.pdbx_description
1 polymer ?
#
loop_
_entity_poly.entity_id
_entity_poly.type
_entity_poly.pdbx_seq_one_letter_code
_entity_poly.pdbx_strand_id
1 'polypeptide(L)'
;MSVETGRVPAAGSEPAGPGPDGREGRTSLAFTEEMSGHIALGVRDPRSGGVAERSPGGGCSFRLTISIDDLDRFLADPEHRARAEGWVDAGFAGGRRPVERGWFNLFAAGSTPDRREMRYRLWFTGADGLPRTLAGWKDVHHGPPTRLWLDTSTLFTQVMWGHVPEGEDVEAEVAGAGTLHIQPMDLAATLKSFTTDGADDGVAALARFGRFFVGQLWDVYRPG
;
A
#
# COMPACT_ATOMS: atom_id res chain seq x y z
N MET A 1 -72.11 -9.20 37.42
CA MET A 1 -70.73 -8.71 37.56
C MET A 1 -69.85 -9.64 36.75
N SER A 2 -69.48 -9.21 35.54
CA SER A 2 -68.61 -9.94 34.62
C SER A 2 -67.16 -9.64 34.98
N VAL A 3 -66.29 -10.65 35.00
CA VAL A 3 -64.84 -10.44 35.12
C VAL A 3 -64.15 -11.21 34.00
N GLU A 4 -63.20 -10.50 33.42
CA GLU A 4 -62.66 -10.58 32.07
C GLU A 4 -61.43 -11.49 32.00
N THR A 5 -61.22 -12.02 30.80
CA THR A 5 -60.17 -12.96 30.39
C THR A 5 -58.76 -12.39 30.58
N GLY A 6 -57.93 -13.08 31.37
CA GLY A 6 -56.52 -12.76 31.57
C GLY A 6 -55.65 -13.09 30.35
N ARG A 7 -54.94 -12.06 29.88
CA ARG A 7 -54.03 -12.02 28.73
C ARG A 7 -52.68 -12.67 29.04
N VAL A 8 -52.16 -13.45 28.09
CA VAL A 8 -50.80 -14.02 28.08
C VAL A 8 -49.77 -12.90 27.79
N PRO A 9 -48.62 -12.80 28.51
CA PRO A 9 -47.57 -11.86 28.13
C PRO A 9 -46.73 -12.42 26.97
N ALA A 10 -46.49 -11.56 25.99
CA ALA A 10 -45.66 -11.81 24.82
C ALA A 10 -44.17 -11.88 25.18
N ALA A 11 -43.46 -12.75 24.47
CA ALA A 11 -42.02 -12.94 24.51
C ALA A 11 -41.28 -11.62 24.28
N GLY A 12 -40.30 -11.33 25.14
CA GLY A 12 -39.33 -10.26 24.95
C GLY A 12 -38.47 -10.55 23.72
N SER A 13 -38.43 -9.60 22.80
CA SER A 13 -37.54 -9.62 21.65
C SER A 13 -36.12 -9.32 22.13
N GLU A 14 -35.19 -10.23 21.89
CA GLU A 14 -33.75 -9.98 21.99
C GLU A 14 -33.36 -8.84 21.02
N PRO A 15 -32.46 -7.92 21.40
CA PRO A 15 -31.99 -6.90 20.48
C PRO A 15 -31.16 -7.57 19.36
N ALA A 16 -31.61 -7.35 18.13
CA ALA A 16 -30.90 -7.70 16.92
C ALA A 16 -29.47 -7.13 16.96
N GLY A 17 -28.50 -7.96 16.54
CA GLY A 17 -27.11 -7.55 16.37
C GLY A 17 -26.98 -6.36 15.41
N PRO A 18 -25.82 -5.66 15.41
CA PRO A 18 -25.64 -4.47 14.60
C PRO A 18 -25.84 -4.83 13.12
N GLY A 19 -26.81 -4.18 12.49
CA GLY A 19 -27.05 -4.23 11.06
C GLY A 19 -25.89 -3.61 10.26
N PRO A 20 -25.92 -3.71 8.93
CA PRO A 20 -24.83 -3.30 8.05
C PRO A 20 -24.78 -1.77 7.87
N ASP A 21 -24.65 -1.01 8.95
CA ASP A 21 -24.53 0.44 8.90
C ASP A 21 -23.06 0.88 8.99
N GLY A 22 -22.58 1.42 7.86
CA GLY A 22 -21.26 2.03 7.74
C GLY A 22 -20.83 2.29 6.29
N ARG A 23 -21.47 1.68 5.29
CA ARG A 23 -21.10 1.85 3.88
C ARG A 23 -21.77 3.03 3.15
N GLU A 24 -22.76 3.68 3.75
CA GLU A 24 -23.45 4.79 3.09
C GLU A 24 -22.65 6.10 3.27
N GLY A 25 -22.11 6.62 2.17
CA GLY A 25 -21.48 7.95 2.11
C GLY A 25 -19.97 8.01 1.94
N ARG A 26 -19.24 6.87 2.00
CA ARG A 26 -17.77 6.85 1.89
C ARG A 26 -17.32 6.54 0.47
N THR A 27 -16.38 7.33 -0.05
CA THR A 27 -15.74 7.10 -1.34
C THR A 27 -14.49 6.25 -1.14
N SER A 28 -14.49 5.04 -1.70
CA SER A 28 -13.32 4.17 -1.75
C SER A 28 -12.58 4.31 -3.08
N LEU A 29 -11.28 4.04 -3.08
CA LEU A 29 -10.44 4.03 -4.28
C LEU A 29 -9.47 2.85 -4.22
N ALA A 30 -9.32 2.13 -5.32
CA ALA A 30 -8.31 1.09 -5.44
C ALA A 30 -7.57 1.16 -6.78
N PHE A 31 -6.30 0.77 -6.79
CA PHE A 31 -5.50 0.63 -8.00
C PHE A 31 -4.53 -0.54 -7.87
N THR A 32 -4.15 -1.15 -8.99
CA THR A 32 -3.18 -2.24 -9.04
C THR A 32 -1.84 -1.78 -9.60
N GLU A 33 -0.75 -2.15 -8.94
CA GLU A 33 0.62 -1.91 -9.39
C GLU A 33 1.39 -3.23 -9.49
N GLU A 34 2.25 -3.32 -10.50
CA GLU A 34 3.18 -4.43 -10.69
C GLU A 34 4.60 -3.88 -10.85
N MET A 35 5.55 -4.45 -10.11
CA MET A 35 6.97 -4.06 -10.19
C MET A 35 7.85 -5.29 -10.26
N SER A 36 8.96 -5.18 -10.98
CA SER A 36 9.93 -6.28 -11.15
C SER A 36 11.36 -5.76 -11.12
N GLY A 37 12.28 -6.59 -10.65
CA GLY A 37 13.69 -6.23 -10.53
C GLY A 37 14.48 -7.33 -9.85
N HIS A 38 15.52 -6.93 -9.12
CA HIS A 38 16.44 -7.87 -8.49
C HIS A 38 16.71 -7.51 -7.04
N ILE A 39 16.86 -8.53 -6.21
CA ILE A 39 17.27 -8.44 -4.82
C ILE A 39 18.51 -9.31 -4.63
N ALA A 40 19.58 -8.69 -4.13
CA ALA A 40 20.80 -9.38 -3.77
C ALA A 40 20.76 -9.77 -2.29
N LEU A 41 20.95 -11.07 -2.01
CA LEU A 41 21.00 -11.58 -0.64
C LEU A 41 22.27 -11.12 0.08
N GLY A 42 22.17 -10.87 1.38
CA GLY A 42 23.27 -10.37 2.22
C GLY A 42 23.65 -8.89 1.98
N VAL A 43 23.05 -8.23 0.99
CA VAL A 43 23.21 -6.79 0.77
C VAL A 43 22.19 -6.02 1.60
N ARG A 44 22.64 -4.92 2.23
CA ARG A 44 21.78 -4.07 3.07
C ARG A 44 21.30 -2.81 2.36
N ASP A 45 22.18 -2.17 1.59
CA ASP A 45 21.83 -0.94 0.89
C ASP A 45 21.31 -1.26 -0.52
N PRO A 46 20.03 -0.99 -0.82
CA PRO A 46 19.49 -1.22 -2.17
C PRO A 46 20.15 -0.34 -3.23
N ARG A 47 20.76 0.80 -2.87
CA ARG A 47 21.47 1.69 -3.81
C ARG A 47 22.86 1.16 -4.17
N SER A 48 23.47 0.39 -3.28
CA SER A 48 24.77 -0.26 -3.51
C SER A 48 24.71 -1.41 -4.53
N GLY A 49 23.51 -1.94 -4.82
CA GLY A 49 23.28 -3.09 -5.69
C GLY A 49 23.46 -2.84 -7.20
N GLY A 50 23.84 -1.63 -7.62
CA GLY A 50 23.94 -1.25 -9.04
C GLY A 50 24.98 -2.02 -9.88
N VAL A 51 25.84 -2.83 -9.25
CA VAL A 51 26.93 -3.57 -9.96
C VAL A 51 27.12 -5.01 -9.46
N ALA A 52 26.41 -5.45 -8.42
CA ALA A 52 26.50 -6.84 -7.98
C ALA A 52 25.77 -7.73 -9.00
N GLU A 53 26.52 -8.66 -9.60
CA GLU A 53 26.08 -9.57 -10.67
C GLU A 53 24.64 -10.02 -10.47
N ARG A 54 23.85 -9.97 -11.55
CA ARG A 54 22.52 -10.60 -11.66
C ARG A 54 22.66 -12.07 -11.28
N SER A 55 22.57 -12.34 -9.99
CA SER A 55 22.79 -13.67 -9.44
C SER A 55 21.60 -14.53 -9.90
N PRO A 56 21.85 -15.75 -10.41
CA PRO A 56 20.77 -16.68 -10.75
C PRO A 56 19.84 -16.84 -9.53
N GLY A 57 18.55 -16.54 -9.70
CA GLY A 57 17.55 -16.61 -8.62
C GLY A 57 17.31 -15.32 -7.81
N GLY A 58 18.01 -14.22 -8.11
CA GLY A 58 17.80 -12.91 -7.49
C GLY A 58 16.60 -12.11 -8.04
N GLY A 59 15.87 -12.65 -9.02
CA GLY A 59 14.67 -12.02 -9.56
C GLY A 59 13.59 -11.88 -8.49
N CYS A 60 12.99 -10.70 -8.43
CA CYS A 60 11.87 -10.40 -7.54
C CYS A 60 10.83 -9.57 -8.29
N SER A 61 9.56 -9.89 -8.10
CA SER A 61 8.44 -9.07 -8.54
C SER A 61 7.32 -9.08 -7.51
N PHE A 62 6.41 -8.12 -7.60
CA PHE A 62 5.15 -8.17 -6.89
C PHE A 62 4.04 -7.65 -7.79
N ARG A 63 2.81 -8.03 -7.45
CA ARG A 63 1.60 -7.34 -7.90
C ARG A 63 0.74 -7.03 -6.68
N LEU A 64 0.40 -5.76 -6.50
CA LEU A 64 -0.34 -5.27 -5.36
C LEU A 64 -1.56 -4.49 -5.83
N THR A 65 -2.71 -4.77 -5.23
CA THR A 65 -3.85 -3.88 -5.20
C THR A 65 -3.75 -3.01 -3.95
N ILE A 66 -3.64 -1.70 -4.15
CA ILE A 66 -3.69 -0.70 -3.10
C ILE A 66 -5.13 -0.26 -2.94
N SER A 67 -5.66 -0.36 -1.72
CA SER A 67 -7.06 -0.07 -1.40
C SER A 67 -7.17 1.01 -0.33
N ILE A 68 -7.89 2.07 -0.65
CA ILE A 68 -8.27 3.17 0.21
C ILE A 68 -9.77 3.02 0.50
N ASP A 69 -10.12 2.62 1.72
CA ASP A 69 -11.53 2.37 2.09
C ASP A 69 -12.34 3.66 2.27
N ASP A 70 -11.64 4.76 2.60
CA ASP A 70 -12.22 6.07 2.90
C ASP A 70 -11.26 7.15 2.41
N LEU A 71 -11.56 7.71 1.24
CA LEU A 71 -10.74 8.71 0.58
C LEU A 71 -10.65 9.99 1.42
N ASP A 72 -11.73 10.42 2.08
CA ASP A 72 -11.72 11.64 2.89
C ASP A 72 -10.77 11.49 4.09
N ARG A 73 -10.87 10.35 4.79
CA ARG A 73 -9.95 10.03 5.89
C ARG A 73 -8.52 9.91 5.40
N PHE A 74 -8.29 9.25 4.27
CA PHE A 74 -6.96 9.09 3.69
C PHE A 74 -6.30 10.44 3.38
N LEU A 75 -7.06 11.40 2.84
CA LEU A 75 -6.57 12.73 2.51
C LEU A 75 -6.28 13.59 3.75
N ALA A 76 -6.97 13.34 4.87
CA ALA A 76 -6.80 14.05 6.13
C ALA A 76 -5.70 13.44 7.04
N ASP A 77 -5.37 12.17 6.87
CA ASP A 77 -4.33 11.47 7.63
C ASP A 77 -2.94 11.87 7.12
N PRO A 78 -2.05 12.47 7.95
CA PRO A 78 -0.72 12.91 7.51
C PRO A 78 0.18 11.76 7.01
N GLU A 79 -0.08 10.52 7.41
CA GLU A 79 0.68 9.35 6.96
C GLU A 79 0.09 8.70 5.70
N HIS A 80 -1.08 9.18 5.25
CA HIS A 80 -1.81 8.73 4.05
C HIS A 80 -1.74 7.22 3.85
N ARG A 81 -2.16 6.47 4.87
CA ARG A 81 -2.02 5.01 4.92
C ARG A 81 -3.16 4.31 4.19
N ALA A 82 -2.80 3.39 3.30
CA ALA A 82 -3.72 2.48 2.60
C ALA A 82 -3.32 1.01 2.83
N ARG A 83 -4.22 0.11 2.44
CA ARG A 83 -3.97 -1.33 2.48
C ARG A 83 -3.30 -1.78 1.19
N ALA A 84 -2.33 -2.69 1.27
CA ALA A 84 -1.73 -3.34 0.12
C ALA A 84 -1.99 -4.85 0.16
N GLU A 85 -2.59 -5.40 -0.88
CA GLU A 85 -2.95 -6.82 -0.98
C GLU A 85 -2.48 -7.39 -2.30
N GLY A 86 -2.04 -8.66 -2.33
CA GLY A 86 -1.54 -9.26 -3.57
C GLY A 86 -0.51 -10.33 -3.31
N TRP A 87 0.57 -10.33 -4.09
CA TRP A 87 1.61 -11.35 -4.00
C TRP A 87 3.00 -10.79 -4.27
N VAL A 88 4.01 -11.46 -3.70
CA VAL A 88 5.44 -11.28 -4.00
C VAL A 88 5.94 -12.58 -4.64
N ASP A 89 6.73 -12.49 -5.70
CA ASP A 89 7.32 -13.62 -6.41
C ASP A 89 8.84 -13.46 -6.44
N ALA A 90 9.54 -14.34 -5.73
CA ALA A 90 10.99 -14.29 -5.63
C ALA A 90 11.58 -15.69 -5.43
N GLY A 91 12.72 -15.94 -6.06
CA GLY A 91 13.43 -17.22 -5.95
C GLY A 91 13.81 -17.55 -4.49
N PHE A 92 14.33 -16.56 -3.75
CA PHE A 92 14.69 -16.73 -2.33
C PHE A 92 13.49 -17.00 -1.41
N ALA A 93 12.27 -16.76 -1.87
CA ALA A 93 11.03 -17.04 -1.13
C ALA A 93 10.39 -18.37 -1.55
N GLY A 94 10.98 -19.10 -2.50
CA GLY A 94 10.42 -20.31 -3.09
C GLY A 94 9.32 -20.03 -4.12
N GLY A 95 9.39 -18.90 -4.83
CA GLY A 95 8.43 -18.48 -5.86
C GLY A 95 7.36 -17.53 -5.33
N ARG A 96 6.16 -17.57 -5.94
CA ARG A 96 5.05 -16.68 -5.61
C ARG A 96 4.42 -17.00 -4.26
N ARG A 97 4.39 -15.99 -3.38
CA ARG A 97 3.81 -16.02 -2.03
C ARG A 97 2.76 -14.91 -1.89
N PRO A 98 1.62 -15.19 -1.22
CA PRO A 98 0.64 -14.15 -0.93
C PRO A 98 1.19 -13.16 0.09
N VAL A 99 0.81 -11.89 -0.05
CA VAL A 99 0.97 -10.90 1.01
C VAL A 99 -0.08 -11.20 2.08
N GLU A 100 0.38 -11.47 3.30
CA GLU A 100 -0.49 -11.78 4.45
C GLU A 100 -1.02 -10.50 5.08
N ARG A 101 -0.18 -9.46 5.13
CA ARG A 101 -0.54 -8.12 5.58
C ARG A 101 0.34 -7.09 4.91
N GLY A 102 -0.26 -6.14 4.22
CA GLY A 102 0.45 -5.12 3.48
C GLY A 102 -0.05 -3.72 3.77
N TRP A 103 0.88 -2.78 3.78
CA TRP A 103 0.62 -1.37 3.98
C TRP A 103 1.32 -0.55 2.92
N PHE A 104 0.66 0.55 2.60
CA PHE A 104 1.12 1.55 1.67
C PHE A 104 0.97 2.91 2.33
N ASN A 105 1.99 3.75 2.23
CA ASN A 105 1.95 5.12 2.73
C ASN A 105 2.35 6.07 1.61
N LEU A 106 1.50 7.05 1.33
CA LEU A 106 1.75 8.05 0.30
C LEU A 106 2.34 9.31 0.95
N PHE A 107 3.55 9.71 0.54
CA PHE A 107 4.24 10.90 1.06
C PHE A 107 4.59 10.87 2.55
N ALA A 108 5.07 9.73 3.05
CA ALA A 108 5.72 9.67 4.35
C ALA A 108 6.95 10.62 4.39
N ALA A 109 7.29 11.12 5.58
CA ALA A 109 8.46 11.95 5.78
C ALA A 109 9.74 11.19 5.38
N GLY A 110 10.47 11.70 4.39
CA GLY A 110 11.69 11.07 3.92
C GLY A 110 12.91 11.40 4.78
N SER A 111 14.08 10.95 4.31
CA SER A 111 15.38 11.20 4.98
C SER A 111 15.78 12.67 5.17
N THR A 112 15.14 13.61 4.46
CA THR A 112 15.34 15.06 4.67
C THR A 112 13.99 15.79 4.63
N PRO A 113 13.85 16.99 5.23
CA PRO A 113 12.57 17.70 5.33
C PRO A 113 11.89 17.99 3.98
N ASP A 114 12.68 18.14 2.91
CA ASP A 114 12.21 18.43 1.55
C ASP A 114 11.99 17.15 0.72
N ARG A 115 12.10 15.98 1.34
CA ARG A 115 11.88 14.69 0.70
C ARG A 115 10.61 14.06 1.24
N ARG A 116 9.88 13.45 0.33
CA ARG A 116 8.76 12.57 0.65
C ARG A 116 9.08 11.20 0.10
N GLU A 117 8.53 10.18 0.75
CA GLU A 117 8.69 8.80 0.33
C GLU A 117 7.32 8.17 0.12
N MET A 118 7.21 7.34 -0.91
CA MET A 118 6.08 6.44 -1.11
C MET A 118 6.52 5.07 -0.59
N ARG A 119 5.99 4.64 0.57
CA ARG A 119 6.48 3.46 1.30
C ARG A 119 5.54 2.27 1.18
N TYR A 120 6.15 1.10 1.17
CA TYR A 120 5.49 -0.21 1.11
C TYR A 120 6.06 -1.06 2.23
N ARG A 121 5.19 -1.78 2.92
CA ARG A 121 5.59 -2.83 3.85
C ARG A 121 4.69 -4.03 3.66
N LEU A 122 5.29 -5.16 3.32
CA LEU A 122 4.56 -6.38 2.98
C LEU A 122 5.08 -7.53 3.82
N TRP A 123 4.20 -8.12 4.61
CA TRP A 123 4.47 -9.36 5.33
C TRP A 123 4.07 -10.55 4.48
N PHE A 124 4.95 -11.53 4.38
CA PHE A 124 4.70 -12.77 3.66
C PHE A 124 5.56 -13.90 4.22
N THR A 125 5.04 -15.12 4.17
CA THR A 125 5.79 -16.32 4.54
C THR A 125 6.32 -17.04 3.30
N GLY A 126 7.60 -17.41 3.29
CA GLY A 126 8.21 -18.18 2.20
C GLY A 126 7.72 -19.63 2.12
N ALA A 127 8.12 -20.33 1.07
CA ALA A 127 7.83 -21.76 0.92
C ALA A 127 8.51 -22.63 2.01
N ASP A 128 9.57 -22.12 2.62
CA ASP A 128 10.27 -22.68 3.77
C ASP A 128 9.53 -22.48 5.11
N GLY A 129 8.39 -21.79 5.10
CA GLY A 129 7.63 -21.47 6.32
C GLY A 129 8.24 -20.33 7.14
N LEU A 130 9.29 -19.66 6.63
CA LEU A 130 9.93 -18.56 7.35
C LEU A 130 9.25 -17.22 7.03
N PRO A 131 8.83 -16.46 8.06
CA PRO A 131 8.24 -15.14 7.87
C PRO A 131 9.28 -14.14 7.38
N ARG A 132 8.86 -13.27 6.47
CA ARG A 132 9.70 -12.23 5.88
C ARG A 132 8.91 -10.93 5.73
N THR A 133 9.63 -9.82 5.71
CA THR A 133 9.08 -8.50 5.42
C THR A 133 9.78 -7.89 4.23
N LEU A 134 9.04 -7.52 3.20
CA LEU A 134 9.52 -6.67 2.12
C LEU A 134 9.15 -5.23 2.47
N ALA A 135 10.16 -4.41 2.75
CA ALA A 135 10.02 -2.97 2.91
C ALA A 135 10.55 -2.28 1.65
N GLY A 136 9.77 -1.40 1.08
CA GLY A 136 10.14 -0.66 -0.12
C GLY A 136 9.84 0.82 0.00
N TRP A 137 10.64 1.66 -0.62
CA TRP A 137 10.36 3.09 -0.72
C TRP A 137 10.73 3.64 -2.09
N LYS A 138 9.93 4.58 -2.57
CA LYS A 138 10.25 5.40 -3.74
C LYS A 138 10.54 6.81 -3.26
N ASP A 139 11.64 7.38 -3.75
CA ASP A 139 11.96 8.78 -3.49
C ASP A 139 11.00 9.66 -4.32
N VAL A 140 10.25 10.53 -3.64
CA VAL A 140 9.38 11.52 -4.28
C VAL A 140 10.13 12.84 -4.29
N HIS A 141 10.47 13.30 -5.49
CA HIS A 141 11.22 14.53 -5.73
C HIS A 141 10.27 15.68 -6.07
N HIS A 142 10.56 16.90 -5.61
CA HIS A 142 9.82 18.07 -6.06
C HIS A 142 9.99 18.28 -7.57
N GLY A 143 8.90 18.48 -8.30
CA GLY A 143 8.95 18.68 -9.75
C GLY A 143 7.57 18.64 -10.42
N PRO A 144 7.50 18.93 -11.73
CA PRO A 144 6.25 18.79 -12.48
C PRO A 144 5.76 17.33 -12.41
N PRO A 145 4.43 17.09 -12.44
CA PRO A 145 3.87 15.75 -12.32
C PRO A 145 4.50 14.73 -13.29
N THR A 146 4.86 15.16 -14.49
CA THR A 146 5.51 14.32 -15.51
C THR A 146 6.89 13.79 -15.13
N ARG A 147 7.67 14.51 -14.30
CA ARG A 147 8.96 14.03 -13.79
C ARG A 147 8.78 13.11 -12.58
N LEU A 148 7.78 13.38 -11.75
CA LEU A 148 7.44 12.53 -10.62
C LEU A 148 7.00 11.12 -11.01
N TRP A 149 6.24 10.98 -12.10
CA TRP A 149 5.88 9.67 -12.63
C TRP A 149 7.10 8.88 -13.17
N LEU A 150 8.16 9.58 -13.61
CA LEU A 150 9.43 8.96 -13.97
C LEU A 150 10.27 8.65 -12.72
N ASP A 151 10.19 9.49 -11.68
CA ASP A 151 10.94 9.31 -10.43
C ASP A 151 10.34 8.20 -9.54
N THR A 152 9.01 7.98 -9.58
CA THR A 152 8.32 6.85 -8.90
C THR A 152 8.41 5.53 -9.69
N SER A 153 9.27 5.47 -10.71
CA SER A 153 9.52 4.24 -11.45
C SER A 153 10.43 3.26 -10.73
N THR A 154 11.20 3.73 -9.75
CA THR A 154 12.16 2.92 -8.99
C THR A 154 11.71 2.77 -7.55
N LEU A 155 11.64 1.52 -7.10
CA LEU A 155 11.42 1.15 -5.71
C LEU A 155 12.70 0.56 -5.15
N PHE A 156 13.28 1.25 -4.17
CA PHE A 156 14.34 0.71 -3.34
C PHE A 156 13.73 -0.27 -2.35
N THR A 157 14.26 -1.49 -2.29
CA THR A 157 13.64 -2.59 -1.56
C THR A 157 14.64 -3.26 -0.63
N GLN A 158 14.22 -3.53 0.59
CA GLN A 158 14.88 -4.41 1.56
C GLN A 158 13.97 -5.56 1.92
N VAL A 159 14.56 -6.74 2.10
CA VAL A 159 13.90 -7.92 2.64
C VAL A 159 14.51 -8.20 3.99
N MET A 160 13.68 -8.29 5.01
CA MET A 160 14.06 -8.59 6.39
C MET A 160 13.49 -9.94 6.81
N TRP A 161 14.17 -10.62 7.71
CA TRP A 161 13.63 -11.79 8.38
C TRP A 161 12.56 -11.38 9.41
N GLY A 162 11.52 -12.20 9.52
CA GLY A 162 10.39 -11.92 10.41
C GLY A 162 9.33 -10.99 9.81
N HIS A 163 8.23 -10.87 10.53
CA HIS A 163 7.19 -9.85 10.30
C HIS A 163 7.54 -8.61 11.11
N VAL A 164 8.37 -7.76 10.51
CA VAL A 164 8.93 -6.55 11.11
C VAL A 164 7.91 -5.43 10.95
N PRO A 165 7.37 -4.86 12.05
CA PRO A 165 6.48 -3.71 11.97
C PRO A 165 7.26 -2.44 11.58
N GLU A 166 6.52 -1.40 11.21
CA GLU A 166 7.11 -0.08 10.98
C GLU A 166 7.75 0.46 12.26
N GLY A 167 8.97 1.01 12.13
CA GLY A 167 9.72 1.60 13.25
C GLY A 167 10.70 0.63 13.93
N GLU A 168 10.68 -0.65 13.57
CA GLU A 168 11.61 -1.67 14.08
C GLU A 168 12.68 -2.09 13.06
N ASP A 169 12.77 -1.38 11.93
CA ASP A 169 13.69 -1.66 10.82
C ASP A 169 15.17 -1.69 11.24
N VAL A 170 15.57 -0.90 12.22
CA VAL A 170 16.97 -0.78 12.66
C VAL A 170 17.46 -2.07 13.33
N GLU A 171 16.59 -2.74 14.07
CA GLU A 171 16.90 -3.98 14.80
C GLU A 171 16.71 -5.22 13.93
N ALA A 172 16.05 -5.06 12.77
CA ALA A 172 15.70 -6.16 11.90
C ALA A 172 16.91 -6.74 11.14
N GLU A 173 16.95 -8.07 11.04
CA GLU A 173 17.96 -8.75 10.23
C GLU A 173 17.61 -8.64 8.74
N VAL A 174 18.34 -7.80 8.01
CA VAL A 174 18.21 -7.67 6.56
C VAL A 174 18.77 -8.90 5.84
N ALA A 175 17.88 -9.64 5.19
CA ALA A 175 18.18 -10.81 4.36
C ALA A 175 18.73 -10.43 2.98
N GLY A 176 18.34 -9.28 2.43
CA GLY A 176 18.80 -8.78 1.15
C GLY A 176 18.21 -7.44 0.76
N ALA A 177 18.75 -6.82 -0.28
CA ALA A 177 18.30 -5.53 -0.79
C ALA A 177 18.51 -5.40 -2.30
N GLY A 178 17.77 -4.51 -2.94
CA GLY A 178 17.91 -4.20 -4.35
C GLY A 178 16.84 -3.23 -4.85
N THR A 179 16.65 -3.18 -6.17
CA THR A 179 15.70 -2.26 -6.80
C THR A 179 14.67 -3.02 -7.64
N LEU A 180 13.42 -2.59 -7.53
CA LEU A 180 12.33 -2.98 -8.43
C LEU A 180 11.94 -1.78 -9.28
N HIS A 181 11.48 -2.04 -10.50
CA HIS A 181 11.05 -1.02 -11.43
C HIS A 181 9.62 -1.30 -11.93
N ILE A 182 8.85 -0.25 -12.13
CA ILE A 182 7.57 -0.34 -12.85
C ILE A 182 7.89 -0.46 -14.34
N GLN A 183 7.28 -1.43 -15.04
CA GLN A 183 7.44 -1.50 -16.49
C GLN A 183 6.53 -0.44 -17.13
N PRO A 184 6.97 0.24 -18.23
CA PRO A 184 6.18 1.30 -18.87
C PRO A 184 4.77 0.87 -19.32
N MET A 185 4.58 -0.40 -19.68
CA MET A 185 3.26 -0.94 -20.06
C MET A 185 2.33 -1.15 -18.85
N ASP A 186 2.89 -1.42 -17.67
CA ASP A 186 2.14 -1.66 -16.45
C ASP A 186 1.64 -0.36 -15.83
N LEU A 187 2.32 0.76 -16.07
CA LEU A 187 1.86 2.08 -15.65
C LEU A 187 0.49 2.45 -16.25
N ALA A 188 0.27 2.15 -17.53
CA ALA A 188 -1.02 2.38 -18.17
C ALA A 188 -2.10 1.40 -17.65
N ALA A 189 -1.72 0.19 -17.27
CA ALA A 189 -2.62 -0.78 -16.65
C ALA A 189 -3.01 -0.34 -15.23
N THR A 190 -2.06 0.21 -14.45
CA THR A 190 -2.32 0.83 -13.15
C THR A 190 -3.33 1.95 -13.27
N LEU A 191 -3.13 2.89 -14.21
CA LEU A 191 -4.06 3.98 -14.48
C LEU A 191 -5.46 3.51 -14.94
N LYS A 192 -5.56 2.35 -15.60
CA LYS A 192 -6.84 1.76 -16.00
C LYS A 192 -7.50 0.93 -14.90
N SER A 193 -6.74 0.51 -13.89
CA SER A 193 -7.24 -0.30 -12.77
C SER A 193 -7.88 0.52 -11.66
N PHE A 194 -7.91 1.84 -11.79
CA PHE A 194 -8.58 2.71 -10.82
C PHE A 194 -10.07 2.38 -10.78
N THR A 195 -10.49 1.83 -9.65
CA THR A 195 -11.90 1.63 -9.33
C THR A 195 -12.27 2.49 -8.14
N THR A 196 -13.50 2.98 -8.16
CA THR A 196 -14.07 3.81 -7.11
C THR A 196 -15.47 3.31 -6.82
N ASP A 197 -15.82 3.21 -5.54
CA ASP A 197 -17.15 2.83 -5.09
C ASP A 197 -17.55 3.75 -3.94
N GLY A 198 -18.77 4.30 -3.96
CA GLY A 198 -19.22 5.26 -2.96
C GLY A 198 -20.18 6.33 -3.46
N ALA A 199 -20.36 7.37 -2.65
CA ALA A 199 -21.33 8.44 -2.88
C ALA A 199 -20.90 9.49 -3.92
N ASP A 200 -19.59 9.65 -4.15
CA ASP A 200 -19.06 10.51 -5.21
C ASP A 200 -19.15 9.81 -6.58
N ASP A 201 -19.35 10.59 -7.65
CA ASP A 201 -19.06 10.12 -9.02
C ASP A 201 -17.59 9.67 -9.09
N GLY A 202 -17.33 8.50 -9.67
CA GLY A 202 -15.98 7.93 -9.73
C GLY A 202 -14.96 8.82 -10.43
N VAL A 203 -15.42 9.65 -11.37
CA VAL A 203 -14.59 10.68 -12.01
C VAL A 203 -14.19 11.78 -11.02
N ALA A 204 -15.11 12.20 -10.14
CA ALA A 204 -14.83 13.19 -9.10
C ALA A 204 -13.88 12.63 -8.04
N ALA A 205 -14.05 11.38 -7.62
CA ALA A 205 -13.14 10.69 -6.70
C ALA A 205 -11.72 10.59 -7.26
N LEU A 206 -11.59 10.16 -8.52
CA LEU A 206 -10.31 10.09 -9.22
C LEU A 206 -9.68 11.48 -9.42
N ALA A 207 -10.49 12.50 -9.74
CA ALA A 207 -10.03 13.88 -9.84
C ALA A 207 -9.56 14.43 -8.50
N ARG A 208 -10.21 14.09 -7.37
CA ARG A 208 -9.79 14.48 -6.02
C ARG A 208 -8.50 13.78 -5.61
N PHE A 209 -8.39 12.47 -5.81
CA PHE A 209 -7.15 11.73 -5.57
C PHE A 209 -6.02 12.24 -6.46
N GLY A 210 -6.27 12.43 -7.76
CA GLY A 210 -5.31 13.01 -8.69
C GLY A 210 -4.91 14.43 -8.33
N ARG A 211 -5.86 15.29 -7.93
CA ARG A 211 -5.58 16.65 -7.45
C ARG A 211 -4.83 16.67 -6.13
N PHE A 212 -5.05 15.72 -5.22
CA PHE A 212 -4.27 15.60 -3.99
C PHE A 212 -2.86 15.10 -4.30
N PHE A 213 -2.76 14.05 -5.11
CA PHE A 213 -1.48 13.51 -5.57
C PHE A 213 -0.67 14.58 -6.31
N VAL A 214 -1.33 15.46 -7.09
CA VAL A 214 -0.73 16.60 -7.79
C VAL A 214 -0.57 17.84 -6.88
N GLY A 215 -1.43 17.99 -5.88
CA GLY A 215 -1.55 19.15 -5.00
C GLY A 215 -0.58 19.09 -3.83
N GLN A 216 -0.27 17.92 -3.28
CA GLN A 216 0.89 17.73 -2.40
C GLN A 216 2.21 18.00 -3.14
N LEU A 217 2.21 18.00 -4.49
CA LEU A 217 3.33 18.51 -5.29
C LEU A 217 3.36 20.04 -5.36
N TRP A 218 2.25 20.71 -5.03
CA TRP A 218 2.03 22.15 -5.21
C TRP A 218 1.83 22.93 -3.89
N ASP A 219 1.46 22.29 -2.76
CA ASP A 219 1.20 22.94 -1.47
C ASP A 219 2.47 23.42 -0.74
N VAL A 220 3.63 23.31 -1.41
CA VAL A 220 4.89 23.98 -1.03
C VAL A 220 5.11 25.28 -1.84
N TYR A 221 4.22 25.62 -2.77
CA TYR A 221 4.25 26.82 -3.62
C TYR A 221 3.23 27.89 -3.21
N ARG A 222 2.95 28.07 -1.91
CA ARG A 222 2.54 29.40 -1.46
C ARG A 222 3.82 30.23 -1.29
N PRO A 223 4.06 31.25 -2.15
CA PRO A 223 4.84 32.37 -1.66
C PRO A 223 4.06 32.93 -0.46
N GLY A 224 4.76 33.22 0.63
CA GLY A 224 4.26 34.18 1.61
C GLY A 224 3.97 35.52 0.95
#